data_AF-A0A081P219-F1
#
_entry.id   AF-A0A081P219-F1
#
_cell.length_a   1.000
_cell.length_b   1.000
_cell.length_c   1.000
_cell.angle_alpha   90.00
_cell.angle_beta   90.00
_cell.angle_gamma   90.00
#
_symmetry.space_group_name_H-M   'P 1'
#
loop_
_entity.id
_entity.type
_entity.pdbx_description
1 polymer ?
#
loop_
_entity_poly.entity_id
_entity_poly.type
_entity_poly.pdbx_seq_one_letter_code
_entity_poly.pdbx_strand_id
1 'polypeptide(L)'
;MLQFFRRYKAITALALSFCMLFVFIGDTFAENKTEDGIVVLKNDSKVIEVKGTHKGDELYGTYDKATQKITLKAVEKANSPIGFSSLLASNTNKEVEYDVNLLEANEASFEATLTEKKTKKEHKIKENGFKIELNDKVKAQLPLIAPVAGILGRAVIERLLGLALAITINGVTWVVASEMADSIRNREELYYAAKIIQQKVVIAGSIDYNTAYTRIRTGEDVFCKNQYLAREITRLAGNGLTPRTDPDGETHGDGSDGYYHHYHPLAPLYGRAHVFFFNY
;
A
#
# COMPACT_ATOMS: atom_id res chain seq x y z
N MET A 1 -55.08 -25.87 15.71
CA MET A 1 -54.49 -25.29 14.48
C MET A 1 -53.39 -24.25 14.78
N LEU A 2 -53.62 -23.25 15.66
CA LEU A 2 -52.60 -22.22 16.01
C LEU A 2 -51.28 -22.76 16.61
N GLN A 3 -51.31 -23.79 17.46
CA GLN A 3 -50.08 -24.34 18.05
C GLN A 3 -49.20 -25.08 17.03
N PHE A 4 -49.80 -25.63 15.96
CA PHE A 4 -49.09 -26.33 14.90
C PHE A 4 -48.25 -25.34 14.07
N PHE A 5 -48.85 -24.20 13.69
CA PHE A 5 -48.15 -23.11 13.01
C PHE A 5 -47.02 -22.50 13.83
N ARG A 6 -47.16 -22.45 15.16
CA ARG A 6 -46.15 -21.90 16.07
C ARG A 6 -44.90 -22.80 16.17
N ARG A 7 -45.09 -24.13 16.12
CA ARG A 7 -44.00 -25.11 16.08
C ARG A 7 -43.26 -25.11 14.74
N TYR A 8 -43.96 -24.94 13.62
CA TYR A 8 -43.32 -24.81 12.30
C TYR A 8 -42.45 -23.56 12.20
N LYS A 9 -42.90 -22.41 12.72
CA LYS A 9 -42.09 -21.18 12.76
C LYS A 9 -40.81 -21.32 13.59
N ALA A 10 -40.89 -22.04 14.72
CA ALA A 10 -39.72 -22.29 15.56
C ALA A 10 -38.71 -23.23 14.87
N ILE A 11 -39.20 -24.28 14.20
CA ILE A 11 -38.35 -25.22 13.46
C ILE A 11 -37.71 -24.54 12.24
N THR A 12 -38.44 -23.70 11.49
CA THR A 12 -37.87 -22.97 10.37
C THR A 12 -36.87 -21.90 10.82
N ALA A 13 -37.12 -21.20 11.94
CA ALA A 13 -36.17 -20.25 12.51
C ALA A 13 -34.89 -20.94 13.03
N LEU A 14 -35.02 -22.12 13.66
CA LEU A 14 -33.88 -22.93 14.09
C LEU A 14 -33.07 -23.44 12.88
N ALA A 15 -33.74 -23.90 11.81
CA ALA A 15 -33.08 -24.33 10.59
C ALA A 15 -32.34 -23.18 9.89
N LEU A 16 -32.93 -21.98 9.80
CA LEU A 16 -32.24 -20.80 9.28
C LEU A 16 -31.06 -20.36 10.15
N SER A 17 -31.20 -20.39 11.47
CA SER A 17 -30.12 -20.09 12.41
C SER A 17 -28.97 -21.11 12.29
N PHE A 18 -29.30 -22.38 12.05
CA PHE A 18 -28.30 -23.43 11.83
C PHE A 18 -27.58 -23.25 10.49
N CYS A 19 -28.28 -22.86 9.42
CA CYS A 19 -27.65 -22.52 8.14
C CYS A 19 -26.70 -21.31 8.24
N MET A 20 -27.02 -20.31 9.07
CA MET A 20 -26.14 -19.15 9.31
C MET A 20 -24.84 -19.52 10.05
N LEU A 21 -24.83 -20.60 10.85
CA LEU A 21 -23.63 -21.06 11.54
C LEU A 21 -22.58 -21.72 10.62
N PHE A 22 -22.99 -22.21 9.44
CA PHE A 22 -22.07 -22.79 8.45
C PHE A 22 -21.51 -21.80 7.42
N VAL A 23 -21.92 -20.53 7.47
CA VAL A 23 -21.35 -19.48 6.59
C VAL A 23 -19.93 -19.07 7.04
N PHE A 24 -19.50 -19.46 8.25
CA PHE A 24 -18.19 -19.08 8.81
C PHE A 24 -17.13 -20.19 8.79
N ILE A 25 -17.39 -21.34 8.17
CA ILE A 25 -16.37 -22.40 8.00
C ILE A 25 -16.38 -22.88 6.56
N GLY A 26 -15.87 -22.01 5.70
CA GLY A 26 -15.46 -22.34 4.35
C GLY A 26 -14.50 -21.26 3.93
N ASP A 27 -13.21 -21.59 3.84
CA ASP A 27 -12.29 -20.86 2.97
C ASP A 27 -12.76 -21.08 1.53
N THR A 28 -13.86 -20.42 1.15
CA THR A 28 -14.15 -20.17 -0.24
C THR A 28 -13.11 -19.18 -0.70
N PHE A 29 -12.02 -19.69 -1.25
CA PHE A 29 -11.19 -18.96 -2.20
C PHE A 29 -12.09 -18.61 -3.40
N ALA A 30 -12.93 -17.59 -3.22
CA ALA A 30 -13.43 -16.84 -4.35
C ALA A 30 -12.19 -16.22 -4.99
N GLU A 31 -11.85 -16.69 -6.20
CA GLU A 31 -10.90 -16.03 -7.07
C GLU A 31 -11.46 -14.63 -7.33
N ASN A 32 -11.05 -13.65 -6.53
CA ASN A 32 -11.39 -12.25 -6.69
C ASN A 32 -10.72 -11.75 -7.99
N LYS A 33 -11.30 -12.09 -9.14
CA LYS A 33 -11.03 -11.43 -10.41
C LYS A 33 -11.60 -10.02 -10.29
N THR A 34 -10.77 -9.08 -9.87
CA THR A 34 -11.09 -7.65 -9.98
C THR A 34 -11.11 -7.24 -11.45
N GLU A 35 -11.86 -6.17 -11.77
CA GLU A 35 -12.14 -5.67 -13.13
C GLU A 35 -10.88 -5.45 -14.00
N ASP A 36 -9.69 -5.38 -13.39
CA ASP A 36 -8.41 -5.08 -14.03
C ASP A 36 -7.62 -6.30 -14.53
N GLY A 37 -8.16 -7.53 -14.43
CA GLY A 37 -7.44 -8.75 -14.81
C GLY A 37 -6.26 -9.11 -13.89
N ILE A 38 -6.20 -8.48 -12.71
CA ILE A 38 -5.24 -8.75 -11.64
C ILE A 38 -5.94 -9.53 -10.52
N VAL A 39 -5.29 -10.58 -10.02
CA VAL A 39 -5.76 -11.44 -8.93
C VAL A 39 -4.89 -11.21 -7.70
N VAL A 40 -5.52 -11.08 -6.53
CA VAL A 40 -4.80 -11.01 -5.25
C VAL A 40 -4.46 -12.43 -4.79
N LEU A 41 -3.17 -12.73 -4.64
CA LEU A 41 -2.69 -14.02 -4.17
C LEU A 41 -2.55 -14.05 -2.65
N LYS A 42 -2.11 -12.93 -2.07
CA LYS A 42 -1.84 -12.78 -0.64
C LYS A 42 -2.03 -11.34 -0.20
N ASN A 43 -2.64 -11.13 0.96
CA ASN A 43 -2.69 -9.83 1.62
C ASN A 43 -2.75 -10.07 3.13
N ASP A 44 -1.60 -10.01 3.79
CA ASP A 44 -1.49 -10.19 5.23
C ASP A 44 -0.76 -9.01 5.90
N SER A 45 -0.42 -9.15 7.17
CA SER A 45 0.26 -8.10 7.95
C SER A 45 1.70 -7.82 7.50
N LYS A 46 2.30 -8.68 6.66
CA LYS A 46 3.70 -8.58 6.24
C LYS A 46 3.84 -8.27 4.76
N VAL A 47 3.00 -8.85 3.92
CA VAL A 47 3.18 -8.82 2.47
C VAL A 47 1.85 -8.78 1.71
N ILE A 48 1.88 -8.11 0.56
CA ILE A 48 0.82 -8.17 -0.44
C ILE A 48 1.41 -8.78 -1.71
N GLU A 49 0.75 -9.78 -2.27
CA GLU A 49 1.13 -10.43 -3.52
C GLU A 49 -0.05 -10.42 -4.47
N VAL A 50 0.19 -10.01 -5.70
CA VAL A 50 -0.81 -9.99 -6.79
C VAL A 50 -0.24 -10.62 -8.05
N LYS A 51 -1.12 -11.06 -8.94
CA LYS A 51 -0.78 -11.63 -10.23
C LYS A 51 -1.62 -11.00 -11.33
N GLY A 52 -0.98 -10.45 -12.35
CA GLY A 52 -1.61 -10.11 -13.62
C GLY A 52 -1.31 -11.15 -14.68
N THR A 53 -2.23 -11.34 -15.63
CA THR A 53 -2.04 -12.26 -16.77
C THR A 53 -2.35 -11.55 -18.09
N HIS A 54 -1.46 -11.66 -19.07
CA HIS A 54 -1.67 -11.13 -20.42
C HIS A 54 -1.17 -12.13 -21.46
N LYS A 55 -2.07 -12.58 -22.36
CA LYS A 55 -1.75 -13.52 -23.45
C LYS A 55 -1.02 -14.80 -23.02
N GLY A 56 -1.23 -15.27 -21.79
CA GLY A 56 -0.63 -16.48 -21.24
C GLY A 56 0.65 -16.25 -20.42
N ASP A 57 1.23 -15.05 -20.51
CA ASP A 57 2.33 -14.63 -19.64
C ASP A 57 1.78 -14.08 -18.32
N GLU A 58 2.57 -14.25 -17.27
CA GLU A 58 2.19 -13.85 -15.92
C GLU A 58 3.18 -12.84 -15.35
N LEU A 59 2.65 -11.85 -14.62
CA LEU A 59 3.42 -10.90 -13.84
C LEU A 59 2.99 -10.96 -12.39
N TYR A 60 3.90 -11.39 -11.54
CA TYR A 60 3.73 -11.42 -10.10
C TYR A 60 4.31 -10.14 -9.51
N GLY A 61 3.54 -9.47 -8.65
CA GLY A 61 4.01 -8.31 -7.89
C GLY A 61 3.96 -8.59 -6.40
N THR A 62 4.96 -8.09 -5.67
CA THR A 62 5.07 -8.24 -4.22
C THR A 62 5.38 -6.89 -3.58
N TYR A 63 4.59 -6.50 -2.57
CA TYR A 63 4.83 -5.35 -1.70
C TYR A 63 5.18 -5.84 -0.30
N ASP A 64 6.41 -5.59 0.13
CA ASP A 64 6.87 -5.87 1.50
C ASP A 64 6.47 -4.69 2.40
N LYS A 65 5.50 -4.90 3.31
CA LYS A 65 4.99 -3.84 4.18
C LYS A 65 6.04 -3.34 5.18
N ALA A 66 7.05 -4.16 5.51
CA ALA A 66 8.06 -3.80 6.49
C ALA A 66 9.10 -2.83 5.93
N THR A 67 9.52 -3.06 4.68
CA THR A 67 10.52 -2.29 3.95
C THR A 67 9.93 -1.30 2.96
N GLN A 68 8.62 -1.38 2.70
CA GLN A 68 7.87 -0.61 1.71
C GLN A 68 8.38 -0.81 0.27
N LYS A 69 9.05 -1.93 -0.01
CA LYS A 69 9.65 -2.23 -1.32
C LYS A 69 8.70 -3.03 -2.20
N ILE A 70 8.73 -2.71 -3.50
CA ILE A 70 8.04 -3.48 -4.54
C ILE A 70 9.05 -4.25 -5.39
N THR A 71 8.72 -5.52 -5.66
CA THR A 71 9.43 -6.35 -6.63
C THR A 71 8.44 -6.97 -7.60
N LEU A 72 8.89 -7.21 -8.83
CA LEU A 72 8.10 -7.91 -9.84
C LEU A 72 8.83 -9.16 -10.33
N LYS A 73 8.07 -10.18 -10.70
CA LYS A 73 8.56 -11.39 -11.37
C LYS A 73 7.70 -11.69 -12.59
N ALA A 74 8.30 -11.58 -13.77
CA ALA A 74 7.69 -11.98 -15.03
C ALA A 74 7.98 -13.46 -15.30
N VAL A 75 6.95 -14.19 -15.72
CA VAL A 75 7.04 -15.60 -16.12
C VAL A 75 6.50 -15.71 -17.54
N GLU A 76 7.38 -15.99 -18.49
CA GLU A 76 7.02 -16.28 -19.88
C GLU A 76 6.65 -17.76 -19.99
N LYS A 77 5.43 -18.04 -20.48
CA LYS A 77 5.04 -19.43 -20.73
C LYS A 77 5.70 -19.88 -22.03
N ALA A 78 6.33 -21.05 -22.01
CA ALA A 78 6.91 -21.62 -23.22
C ALA A 78 5.82 -21.73 -24.32
N ASN A 79 5.99 -20.97 -25.41
CA ASN A 79 5.18 -21.14 -26.61
C ASN A 79 5.42 -22.56 -27.11
N SER A 80 4.44 -23.44 -27.01
CA SER A 80 4.49 -24.74 -27.69
C SER A 80 4.40 -24.45 -29.20
N PRO A 81 5.47 -24.58 -29.99
CA PRO A 81 5.35 -24.37 -31.42
C PRO A 81 4.66 -25.62 -31.97
N ILE A 82 3.43 -25.48 -32.47
CA ILE A 82 2.84 -26.50 -33.32
C ILE A 82 3.65 -26.49 -34.62
N GLY A 83 4.71 -27.29 -34.67
CA GLY A 83 5.62 -27.40 -35.79
C GLY A 83 6.85 -28.24 -35.43
N PHE A 84 7.34 -29.02 -36.40
CA PHE A 84 8.41 -30.04 -36.29
C PHE A 84 9.74 -29.61 -35.63
N SER A 85 9.89 -28.36 -35.20
CA SER A 85 11.03 -27.83 -34.43
C SER A 85 10.92 -28.06 -32.91
N SER A 86 9.85 -28.68 -32.43
CA SER A 86 9.53 -28.89 -30.99
C SER A 86 10.43 -29.90 -30.24
N LEU A 87 11.37 -30.59 -30.89
CA LEU A 87 12.22 -31.59 -30.22
C LEU A 87 13.45 -30.99 -29.50
N LEU A 88 13.72 -29.68 -29.68
CA LEU A 88 14.93 -29.01 -29.17
C LEU A 88 14.65 -27.75 -28.33
N ALA A 89 13.38 -27.35 -28.17
CA ALA A 89 13.03 -26.22 -27.31
C ALA A 89 12.96 -26.70 -25.85
N SER A 90 13.82 -26.14 -24.98
CA SER A 90 13.78 -26.40 -23.55
C SER A 90 12.41 -25.97 -22.99
N ASN A 91 11.64 -26.92 -22.45
CA ASN A 91 10.34 -26.73 -21.78
C ASN A 91 10.42 -25.93 -20.45
N THR A 92 11.45 -25.12 -20.25
CA THR A 92 11.63 -24.34 -19.03
C THR A 92 11.02 -22.96 -19.21
N ASN A 93 10.00 -22.66 -18.40
CA ASN A 93 9.47 -21.30 -18.26
C ASN A 93 10.63 -20.34 -17.96
N LYS A 94 10.66 -19.20 -18.65
CA LYS A 94 11.71 -18.21 -18.45
C LYS A 94 11.23 -17.19 -17.42
N GLU A 95 11.94 -17.13 -16.29
CA GLU A 95 11.64 -16.22 -15.19
C GLU A 95 12.63 -15.05 -15.14
N VAL A 96 12.07 -13.84 -15.01
CA VAL A 96 12.83 -12.59 -14.89
C VAL A 96 12.30 -11.78 -13.71
N GLU A 97 13.21 -11.36 -12.83
CA GLU A 97 12.88 -10.55 -11.66
C GLU A 97 13.31 -9.10 -11.85
N TYR A 98 12.50 -8.18 -11.34
CA TYR A 98 12.72 -6.74 -11.39
C TYR A 98 12.65 -6.13 -9.99
N ASP A 99 13.60 -5.24 -9.71
CA ASP A 99 13.47 -4.26 -8.63
C ASP A 99 12.69 -3.05 -9.16
N VAL A 100 11.77 -2.51 -8.36
CA VAL A 100 10.96 -1.35 -8.74
C VAL A 100 11.40 -0.13 -7.96
N ASN A 101 11.80 0.92 -8.68
CA ASN A 101 12.01 2.25 -8.12
C ASN A 101 10.86 3.16 -8.56
N LEU A 102 9.99 3.54 -7.63
CA LEU A 102 8.87 4.45 -7.90
C LEU A 102 9.28 5.88 -7.61
N LEU A 103 9.10 6.78 -8.57
CA LEU A 103 9.23 8.22 -8.35
C LEU A 103 7.87 8.85 -8.04
N GLU A 104 6.84 8.51 -8.81
CA GLU A 104 5.47 8.99 -8.64
C GLU A 104 4.49 7.82 -8.80
N ALA A 105 3.52 7.69 -7.91
CA ALA A 105 2.39 6.78 -8.05
C ALA A 105 1.22 7.33 -7.23
N ASN A 106 0.45 8.20 -7.87
CA ASN A 106 -0.74 8.86 -7.31
C ASN A 106 -1.76 9.12 -8.43
N GLU A 107 -2.89 9.74 -8.09
CA GLU A 107 -3.98 10.00 -9.04
C GLU A 107 -3.56 10.89 -10.24
N ALA A 108 -2.55 11.73 -10.08
CA ALA A 108 -2.13 12.69 -11.10
C ALA A 108 -1.06 12.13 -12.05
N SER A 109 -0.15 11.29 -11.55
CA SER A 109 1.01 10.83 -12.31
C SER A 109 1.52 9.47 -11.84
N PHE A 110 2.09 8.72 -12.79
CA PHE A 110 2.79 7.48 -12.56
C PHE A 110 4.18 7.54 -13.21
N GLU A 111 5.23 7.32 -12.43
CA GLU A 111 6.61 7.25 -12.89
C GLU A 111 7.38 6.17 -12.10
N ALA A 112 7.86 5.15 -12.81
CA ALA A 112 8.58 4.01 -12.24
C ALA A 112 9.75 3.59 -13.13
N THR A 113 10.82 3.09 -12.50
CA THR A 113 11.94 2.41 -13.18
C THR A 113 11.99 0.97 -12.71
N LEU A 114 11.86 0.02 -13.64
CA LEU A 114 12.01 -1.40 -13.41
C LEU A 114 13.44 -1.82 -13.79
N THR A 115 14.20 -2.34 -12.84
CA THR A 115 15.58 -2.80 -13.07
C THR A 115 15.64 -4.31 -13.01
N GLU A 116 15.95 -4.97 -14.12
CA GLU A 116 16.11 -6.42 -14.16
C GLU A 116 17.29 -6.84 -13.26
N LYS A 117 17.05 -7.74 -12.30
CA LYS A 117 18.05 -8.11 -11.29
C LYS A 117 19.31 -8.74 -11.87
N LYS A 118 19.18 -9.56 -12.92
CA LYS A 118 20.28 -10.31 -13.53
C LYS A 118 21.12 -9.46 -14.48
N THR A 119 20.47 -8.74 -15.41
CA THR A 119 21.16 -8.00 -16.46
C THR A 119 21.42 -6.54 -16.11
N LYS A 120 20.77 -6.03 -15.05
CA LYS A 120 20.74 -4.61 -14.67
C LYS A 120 20.17 -3.68 -15.73
N LYS A 121 19.43 -4.21 -16.71
CA LYS A 121 18.72 -3.39 -17.70
C LYS A 121 17.54 -2.68 -17.05
N GLU A 122 17.39 -1.41 -17.39
CA GLU A 122 16.32 -0.55 -16.87
C GLU A 122 15.20 -0.37 -17.89
N HIS A 123 13.97 -0.34 -17.39
CA HIS A 123 12.77 -0.01 -18.15
C HIS A 123 12.01 1.09 -17.41
N LYS A 124 11.88 2.26 -18.05
CA LYS A 124 11.20 3.41 -17.45
C LYS A 124 9.76 3.47 -17.95
N ILE A 125 8.83 3.64 -17.03
CA ILE A 125 7.40 3.83 -17.27
C ILE A 125 7.05 5.22 -16.78
N LYS A 126 6.49 6.07 -17.65
CA LYS A 126 6.06 7.42 -17.30
C LYS A 126 4.74 7.73 -18.00
N GLU A 127 3.71 7.98 -17.21
CA GLU A 127 2.35 8.22 -17.70
C GLU A 127 1.67 9.34 -16.89
N ASN A 128 0.90 10.18 -17.58
CA ASN A 128 0.14 11.27 -16.97
C ASN A 128 -1.33 10.84 -16.83
N GLY A 129 -1.88 10.94 -15.62
CA GLY A 129 -3.28 10.60 -15.31
C GLY A 129 -3.59 9.10 -15.25
N PHE A 130 -4.81 8.81 -14.78
CA PHE A 130 -5.35 7.45 -14.67
C PHE A 130 -6.05 7.03 -15.97
N LYS A 131 -5.32 6.38 -16.88
CA LYS A 131 -5.90 5.69 -18.04
C LYS A 131 -5.17 4.39 -18.30
N ILE A 132 -5.80 3.28 -17.94
CA ILE A 132 -5.43 1.96 -18.43
C ILE A 132 -6.07 1.80 -19.81
N GLU A 133 -5.37 2.21 -20.86
CA GLU A 133 -5.68 1.73 -22.20
C GLU A 133 -4.77 0.54 -22.47
N LEU A 134 -5.31 -0.68 -22.31
CA LEU A 134 -4.70 -1.91 -22.85
C LEU A 134 -4.82 -1.89 -24.40
N ASN A 135 -4.29 -0.85 -25.04
CA ASN A 135 -4.26 -0.75 -26.48
C ASN A 135 -3.01 -1.48 -26.99
N ASP A 136 -3.25 -2.48 -27.83
CA ASP A 136 -2.33 -3.46 -28.45
C ASP A 136 -1.19 -2.86 -29.33
N LYS A 137 -0.76 -1.61 -29.10
CA LYS A 137 0.22 -0.91 -29.93
C LYS A 137 1.45 -0.43 -29.17
N VAL A 138 2.07 -1.33 -28.41
CA VAL A 138 3.48 -1.14 -28.02
C VAL A 138 4.35 -1.56 -29.21
N LYS A 139 4.74 -0.60 -30.06
CA LYS A 139 5.82 -0.80 -31.04
C LYS A 139 7.15 -0.84 -30.29
N ALA A 140 7.57 -2.02 -29.83
CA ALA A 140 8.86 -2.19 -29.16
C ALA A 140 9.85 -3.00 -30.02
N GLN A 141 10.96 -2.37 -30.38
CA GLN A 141 12.22 -3.07 -30.62
C GLN A 141 12.86 -3.35 -29.26
N LEU A 142 12.36 -4.33 -28.51
CA LEU A 142 12.94 -4.73 -27.21
C LEU A 142 12.98 -6.26 -27.07
N PRO A 143 13.95 -6.80 -26.32
CA PRO A 143 14.05 -8.23 -26.06
C PRO A 143 12.81 -8.77 -25.34
N LEU A 144 12.40 -9.97 -25.75
CA LEU A 144 11.10 -10.64 -25.61
C LEU A 144 10.39 -10.66 -24.23
N ILE A 145 10.99 -10.21 -23.12
CA ILE A 145 10.40 -10.29 -21.75
C ILE A 145 10.07 -8.92 -21.12
N ALA A 146 10.66 -7.84 -21.63
CA ALA A 146 10.18 -6.49 -21.34
C ALA A 146 8.67 -6.23 -21.63
N PRO A 147 7.98 -6.95 -22.56
CA PRO A 147 6.60 -6.64 -22.89
C PRO A 147 5.63 -6.81 -21.71
N VAL A 148 5.65 -7.94 -20.98
CA VAL A 148 4.62 -8.18 -19.94
C VAL A 148 4.81 -7.25 -18.73
N ALA A 149 6.06 -6.99 -18.34
CA ALA A 149 6.37 -6.04 -17.27
C ALA A 149 6.03 -4.60 -17.68
N GLY A 150 6.19 -4.24 -18.97
CA GLY A 150 5.74 -2.93 -19.48
C GLY A 150 4.22 -2.81 -19.57
N ILE A 151 3.52 -3.88 -19.97
CA ILE A 151 2.06 -3.89 -20.16
C ILE A 151 1.31 -3.93 -18.83
N LEU A 152 1.71 -4.85 -17.94
CA LEU A 152 1.01 -5.08 -16.67
C LEU A 152 1.68 -4.37 -15.48
N GLY A 153 2.91 -3.89 -15.62
CA GLY A 153 3.70 -3.36 -14.51
C GLY A 153 2.99 -2.24 -13.76
N ARG A 154 2.45 -1.25 -14.50
CA ARG A 154 1.67 -0.16 -13.91
C ARG A 154 0.50 -0.70 -13.10
N ALA A 155 -0.38 -1.48 -13.73
CA ALA A 155 -1.60 -1.97 -13.10
C ALA A 155 -1.30 -2.85 -11.87
N VAL A 156 -0.28 -3.71 -11.94
CA VAL A 156 0.18 -4.54 -10.82
C VAL A 156 0.70 -3.67 -9.67
N ILE A 157 1.52 -2.66 -9.96
CA ILE A 157 2.06 -1.72 -8.96
C ILE A 157 0.95 -0.90 -8.31
N GLU A 158 0.03 -0.31 -9.11
CA GLU A 158 -1.10 0.46 -8.60
C GLU A 158 -2.01 -0.40 -7.73
N ARG A 159 -2.24 -1.67 -8.11
CA ARG A 159 -3.02 -2.59 -7.29
C ARG A 159 -2.34 -2.90 -5.96
N LEU A 160 -1.02 -3.13 -5.96
CA LEU A 160 -0.25 -3.33 -4.72
C LEU A 160 -0.36 -2.12 -3.80
N LEU A 161 -0.13 -0.92 -4.34
CA LEU A 161 -0.21 0.34 -3.59
C LEU A 161 -1.63 0.62 -3.08
N GLY A 162 -2.66 0.37 -3.89
CA GLY A 162 -4.05 0.52 -3.48
C GLY A 162 -4.44 -0.43 -2.35
N LEU A 163 -3.99 -1.68 -2.39
CA LEU A 163 -4.18 -2.65 -1.29
C LEU A 163 -3.37 -2.30 -0.05
N ALA A 164 -2.20 -1.67 -0.21
CA ALA A 164 -1.37 -1.17 0.88
C ALA A 164 -1.86 0.17 1.45
N LEU A 165 -2.90 0.78 0.86
CA LEU A 165 -3.32 2.16 1.14
C LEU A 165 -2.13 3.13 1.10
N ALA A 166 -1.29 2.98 0.08
CA ALA A 166 -0.05 3.70 -0.10
C ALA A 166 -0.05 4.53 -1.38
N ILE A 167 0.69 5.63 -1.36
CA ILE A 167 0.99 6.47 -2.54
C ILE A 167 2.49 6.74 -2.58
N THR A 168 3.04 7.03 -3.76
CA THR A 168 4.45 7.48 -3.87
C THR A 168 4.51 8.88 -4.46
N ILE A 169 5.27 9.76 -3.80
CA ILE A 169 5.49 11.15 -4.22
C ILE A 169 6.99 11.45 -4.08
N ASN A 170 7.62 11.92 -5.15
CA ASN A 170 9.05 12.21 -5.21
C ASN A 170 9.94 11.09 -4.64
N GLY A 171 9.65 9.84 -4.96
CA GLY A 171 10.44 8.69 -4.51
C GLY A 171 10.16 8.21 -3.09
N VAL A 172 9.24 8.86 -2.38
CA VAL A 172 8.87 8.51 -1.00
C VAL A 172 7.51 7.86 -1.00
N THR A 173 7.43 6.63 -0.51
CA THR A 173 6.16 5.93 -0.28
C THR A 173 5.55 6.38 1.05
N TRP A 174 4.32 6.85 0.98
CA TRP A 174 3.50 7.29 2.11
C TRP A 174 2.35 6.30 2.29
N VAL A 175 2.22 5.75 3.49
CA VAL A 175 1.21 4.73 3.84
C VAL A 175 0.23 5.35 4.82
N VAL A 176 -1.08 5.07 4.69
CA VAL A 176 -2.07 5.51 5.69
C VAL A 176 -1.65 5.07 7.09
N ALA A 177 -1.74 5.98 8.07
CA ALA A 177 -1.23 5.76 9.41
C ALA A 177 -1.80 4.49 10.08
N SER A 178 -3.09 4.18 9.91
CA SER A 178 -3.73 3.02 10.54
C SER A 178 -3.11 1.68 10.12
N GLU A 179 -2.64 1.56 8.87
CA GLU A 179 -1.89 0.38 8.39
C GLU A 179 -0.51 0.24 9.06
N MET A 180 0.02 1.34 9.60
CA MET A 180 1.33 1.39 10.27
C MET A 180 1.22 1.27 11.79
N ALA A 181 0.02 1.21 12.37
CA ALA A 181 -0.19 1.28 13.82
C ALA A 181 0.59 0.21 14.60
N ASP A 182 0.46 -1.06 14.22
CA ASP A 182 1.19 -2.15 14.88
C ASP A 182 2.69 -2.08 14.64
N SER A 183 3.11 -1.64 13.46
CA SER A 183 4.53 -1.45 13.11
C SER A 183 5.17 -0.38 14.00
N ILE A 184 4.52 0.77 14.12
CA ILE A 184 4.98 1.90 14.95
C ILE A 184 4.99 1.52 16.43
N ARG A 185 3.96 0.80 16.91
CA ARG A 185 3.91 0.35 18.31
C ARG A 185 5.10 -0.53 18.66
N ASN A 186 5.46 -1.46 17.77
CA ASN A 186 6.39 -2.55 18.07
C ASN A 186 7.84 -2.30 17.66
N ARG A 187 8.13 -1.30 16.80
CA ARG A 187 9.50 -0.99 16.38
C ARG A 187 10.21 0.00 17.29
N GLU A 188 11.53 0.06 17.19
CA GLU A 188 12.36 0.96 18.01
C GLU A 188 12.33 2.42 17.52
N GLU A 189 11.96 2.68 16.26
CA GLU A 189 11.99 4.04 15.74
C GLU A 189 10.93 4.93 16.41
N LEU A 190 11.30 6.18 16.65
CA LEU A 190 10.54 7.08 17.53
C LEU A 190 9.72 8.11 16.74
N TYR A 191 10.21 8.49 15.56
CA TYR A 191 9.68 9.56 14.74
C TYR A 191 9.56 9.11 13.28
N TYR A 192 8.51 9.54 12.63
CA TYR A 192 8.23 9.25 11.22
C TYR A 192 7.80 10.53 10.53
N ALA A 193 8.18 10.70 9.26
CA ALA A 193 7.67 11.80 8.47
C ALA A 193 6.17 11.58 8.21
N ALA A 194 5.36 12.63 8.39
CA ALA A 194 3.92 12.56 8.16
C ALA A 194 3.44 13.69 7.24
N LYS A 195 2.27 13.49 6.65
CA LYS A 195 1.51 14.50 5.88
C LYS A 195 0.01 14.23 5.99
N ILE A 196 -0.78 15.29 5.88
CA ILE A 196 -2.21 15.19 5.59
C ILE A 196 -2.40 15.24 4.07
N ILE A 197 -2.95 14.17 3.49
CA ILE A 197 -3.27 14.07 2.06
C ILE A 197 -4.70 13.58 1.93
N GLN A 198 -5.55 14.33 1.21
CA GLN A 198 -6.97 14.00 1.03
C GLN A 198 -7.70 13.64 2.34
N GLN A 199 -7.48 14.43 3.40
CA GLN A 199 -8.05 14.20 4.75
C GLN A 199 -7.57 12.92 5.46
N LYS A 200 -6.54 12.25 4.95
CA LYS A 200 -5.88 11.12 5.61
C LYS A 200 -4.52 11.53 6.12
N VAL A 201 -4.14 11.04 7.30
CA VAL A 201 -2.76 11.13 7.77
C VAL A 201 -1.98 9.96 7.20
N VAL A 202 -0.95 10.27 6.43
CA VAL A 202 -0.04 9.29 5.83
C VAL A 202 1.36 9.44 6.43
N ILE A 203 2.06 8.31 6.54
CA ILE A 203 3.34 8.15 7.20
C ILE A 203 4.35 7.57 6.20
N ALA A 204 5.53 8.16 6.15
CA ALA A 204 6.67 7.64 5.39
C ALA A 204 7.71 7.00 6.34
N GLY A 205 8.88 6.67 5.83
CA GLY A 205 9.97 6.07 6.61
C GLY A 205 10.31 6.83 7.90
N SER A 206 10.95 6.11 8.83
CA SER A 206 11.43 6.68 10.09
C SER A 206 12.44 7.80 9.84
N ILE A 207 12.42 8.80 10.71
CA ILE A 207 13.34 9.94 10.68
C ILE A 207 14.03 10.08 12.03
N ASP A 208 15.21 10.70 12.03
CA ASP A 208 15.90 11.01 13.28
C ASP A 208 15.27 12.23 13.99
N TYR A 209 15.68 12.44 15.24
CA TYR A 209 15.21 13.54 16.07
C TYR A 209 15.42 14.92 15.42
N ASN A 210 16.60 15.16 14.83
CA ASN A 210 16.95 16.46 14.25
C ASN A 210 16.10 16.78 13.03
N THR A 211 15.82 15.77 12.20
CA THR A 211 14.93 15.85 11.05
C THR A 211 13.51 16.12 11.51
N ALA A 212 13.01 15.39 12.50
CA ALA A 212 11.68 15.62 13.07
C ALA A 212 11.53 17.03 13.65
N TYR A 213 12.52 17.49 14.43
CA TYR A 213 12.56 18.85 14.99
C TYR A 213 12.54 19.91 13.89
N THR A 214 13.35 19.74 12.84
CA THR A 214 13.40 20.67 11.71
C THR A 214 12.06 20.73 10.99
N ARG A 215 11.48 19.57 10.66
CA ARG A 215 10.14 19.46 10.03
C ARG A 215 9.09 20.25 10.81
N ILE A 216 9.01 20.03 12.12
CA ILE A 216 8.03 20.73 12.97
C ILE A 216 8.25 22.25 12.95
N ARG A 217 9.51 22.71 13.02
CA ARG A 217 9.83 24.15 12.97
C ARG A 217 9.52 24.80 11.63
N THR A 218 9.59 24.04 10.54
CA THR A 218 9.25 24.48 9.19
C THR A 218 7.78 24.25 8.83
N GLY A 219 6.96 23.80 9.78
CA GLY A 219 5.51 23.65 9.59
C GLY A 219 5.11 22.33 8.93
N GLU A 220 6.02 21.36 8.84
CA GLU A 220 5.74 20.02 8.33
C GLU A 220 5.34 19.07 9.45
N ASP A 221 4.52 18.08 9.09
CA ASP A 221 3.98 17.13 10.05
C ASP A 221 4.96 15.99 10.38
N VAL A 222 4.79 15.46 11.59
CA VAL A 222 5.55 14.33 12.14
C VAL A 222 4.57 13.38 12.84
N PHE A 223 4.79 12.08 12.69
CA PHE A 223 4.11 11.06 13.49
C PHE A 223 5.09 10.52 14.53
N CYS A 224 4.69 10.51 15.79
CA CYS A 224 5.48 10.00 16.90
C CYS A 224 4.95 8.65 17.39
N LYS A 225 5.85 7.81 17.89
CA LYS A 225 5.50 6.50 18.43
C LYS A 225 4.49 6.57 19.60
N ASN A 226 4.54 7.62 20.41
CA ASN A 226 3.62 7.81 21.53
C ASN A 226 3.43 9.29 21.88
N GLN A 227 2.45 9.55 22.75
CA GLN A 227 2.09 10.88 23.24
C GLN A 227 3.25 11.62 23.91
N TYR A 228 4.08 10.92 24.71
CA TYR A 228 5.18 11.55 25.43
C TYR A 228 6.21 12.15 24.46
N LEU A 229 6.60 11.38 23.45
CA LEU A 229 7.52 11.83 22.40
C LEU A 229 6.92 12.99 21.60
N ALA A 230 5.63 12.91 21.24
CA ALA A 230 4.92 13.96 20.53
C ALA A 230 4.92 15.27 21.32
N ARG A 231 4.56 15.22 22.61
CA ARG A 231 4.51 16.38 23.49
C ARG A 231 5.90 17.02 23.64
N GLU A 232 6.93 16.22 23.90
CA GLU A 232 8.27 16.74 24.17
C GLU A 232 8.90 17.39 22.94
N ILE A 233 8.84 16.73 21.77
CA ILE A 233 9.42 17.31 20.55
C ILE A 233 8.65 18.57 20.11
N THR A 234 7.33 18.59 20.29
CA THR A 234 6.51 19.78 20.00
C THR A 234 6.88 20.95 20.91
N ARG A 235 7.06 20.69 22.21
CA ARG A 235 7.49 21.69 23.19
C ARG A 235 8.84 22.28 22.80
N LEU A 236 9.81 21.43 22.49
CA LEU A 236 11.16 21.86 22.10
C LEU A 236 11.14 22.66 20.79
N ALA A 237 10.38 22.22 19.77
CA ALA A 237 10.22 22.97 18.53
C ALA A 237 9.47 24.30 18.72
N GLY A 238 8.59 24.39 19.71
CA GLY A 238 7.85 25.59 20.13
C GLY A 238 8.62 26.51 21.08
N ASN A 239 9.96 26.50 21.06
CA ASN A 239 10.83 27.29 21.94
C ASN A 239 10.68 26.98 23.43
N GLY A 240 10.40 25.72 23.78
CA GLY A 240 10.27 25.25 25.15
C GLY A 240 8.92 25.54 25.79
N LEU A 241 8.04 26.27 25.10
CA LEU A 241 6.68 26.55 25.57
C LEU A 241 5.81 25.31 25.46
N THR A 242 4.89 25.13 26.41
CA THR A 242 3.88 24.08 26.36
C THR A 242 3.19 24.10 24.99
N PRO A 243 3.08 22.98 24.26
CA PRO A 243 2.40 22.95 22.96
C PRO A 243 1.04 23.65 22.97
N ARG A 244 0.62 24.22 21.82
CA ARG A 244 -0.70 24.83 21.68
C ARG A 244 -1.74 23.74 21.84
N THR A 245 -2.29 23.71 23.02
CA THR A 245 -3.55 23.08 23.34
C THR A 245 -4.66 23.98 22.82
N ASP A 246 -5.85 23.44 22.58
CA ASP A 246 -7.03 24.30 22.44
C ASP A 246 -7.23 25.17 23.70
N PRO A 247 -8.20 26.12 23.72
CA PRO A 247 -8.48 26.96 24.88
C PRO A 247 -8.58 26.18 26.21
N ASP A 248 -8.85 24.87 26.15
CA ASP A 248 -9.07 23.96 27.27
C ASP A 248 -7.90 23.03 27.63
N GLY A 249 -6.71 23.13 27.00
CA GLY A 249 -5.54 22.38 27.48
C GLY A 249 -5.34 20.96 26.92
N GLU A 250 -6.20 20.51 26.01
CA GLU A 250 -6.24 19.12 25.55
C GLU A 250 -5.64 18.92 24.13
N THR A 251 -5.09 17.73 23.90
CA THR A 251 -4.68 17.16 22.61
C THR A 251 -5.76 17.36 21.53
N HIS A 252 -5.37 17.67 20.28
CA HIS A 252 -6.32 17.78 19.16
C HIS A 252 -6.56 16.43 18.50
N GLY A 253 -7.72 16.22 17.88
CA GLY A 253 -8.10 14.95 17.25
C GLY A 253 -8.82 14.00 18.21
N ASP A 254 -9.62 13.09 17.65
CA ASP A 254 -10.42 12.10 18.41
C ASP A 254 -9.83 10.69 18.34
N GLY A 255 -8.69 10.53 17.65
CA GLY A 255 -8.00 9.24 17.50
C GLY A 255 -8.55 8.38 16.36
N SER A 256 -9.58 8.84 15.63
CA SER A 256 -10.11 8.14 14.47
C SER A 256 -9.17 8.21 13.26
N ASP A 257 -9.37 7.29 12.32
CA ASP A 257 -8.59 7.24 11.08
C ASP A 257 -8.69 8.56 10.30
N GLY A 258 -7.56 9.25 10.17
CA GLY A 258 -7.48 10.56 9.52
C GLY A 258 -7.65 11.75 10.47
N TYR A 259 -8.06 11.52 11.72
CA TYR A 259 -8.19 12.55 12.76
C TYR A 259 -7.50 12.13 14.07
N TYR A 260 -6.25 11.70 13.94
CA TYR A 260 -5.43 11.23 15.05
C TYR A 260 -5.16 12.32 16.09
N HIS A 261 -4.93 11.86 17.31
CA HIS A 261 -4.44 12.70 18.40
C HIS A 261 -3.13 13.40 18.00
N HIS A 262 -3.05 14.71 18.21
CA HIS A 262 -1.88 15.51 17.86
C HIS A 262 -1.70 16.76 18.70
N TYR A 263 -0.48 17.31 18.63
CA TYR A 263 -0.13 18.61 19.19
C TYR A 263 0.29 19.59 18.09
N HIS A 264 0.17 20.87 18.41
CA HIS A 264 0.72 21.96 17.62
C HIS A 264 1.82 22.71 18.40
N PRO A 265 2.92 23.12 17.76
CA PRO A 265 3.86 24.06 18.40
C PRO A 265 3.20 25.44 18.60
N LEU A 266 3.50 26.13 19.71
CA LEU A 266 2.95 27.47 20.00
C LEU A 266 3.52 28.58 19.11
N ALA A 267 4.82 28.49 18.79
CA ALA A 267 5.54 29.50 18.02
C ALA A 267 6.42 28.86 16.94
N PRO A 268 5.85 28.10 16.00
CA PRO A 268 6.61 27.62 14.86
C PRO A 268 7.10 28.82 14.04
N LEU A 269 8.31 28.71 13.47
CA LEU A 269 8.83 29.72 12.56
C LEU A 269 7.94 29.84 11.30
N TYR A 270 7.35 28.71 10.87
CA TYR A 270 6.50 28.62 9.68
C TYR A 270 5.34 27.63 9.93
N GLY A 271 4.10 28.01 9.56
CA GLY A 271 2.94 27.10 9.52
C GLY A 271 2.41 26.60 10.87
N ARG A 272 1.46 25.64 10.85
CA ARG A 272 0.97 24.90 12.01
C ARG A 272 1.25 23.40 11.80
N ALA A 273 2.45 22.96 12.13
CA ALA A 273 2.79 21.54 12.10
C ALA A 273 1.85 20.73 13.01
N HIS A 274 1.47 19.53 12.58
CA HIS A 274 0.79 18.55 13.40
C HIS A 274 1.80 17.49 13.86
N VAL A 275 1.84 17.25 15.17
CA VAL A 275 2.67 16.21 15.76
C VAL A 275 1.76 15.11 16.28
N PHE A 276 1.49 14.15 15.40
CA PHE A 276 0.52 13.07 15.59
C PHE A 276 1.08 11.96 16.48
N PHE A 277 0.18 11.20 17.11
CA PHE A 277 0.49 9.95 17.81
C PHE A 277 -0.74 9.06 17.89
N PHE A 278 -0.51 7.77 18.13
CA PHE A 278 -1.57 6.87 18.57
C PHE A 278 -1.74 6.96 20.09
N ASN A 279 -2.99 6.98 20.54
CA ASN A 279 -3.35 6.82 21.93
C ASN A 279 -3.60 5.33 22.17
N TYR A 280 -2.66 4.68 22.86
CA TYR A 280 -2.70 3.26 23.19
C TYR A 280 -3.04 3.04 24.65
#